data_AF-A0A7J2U4A3-F1
#
_entry.id   AF-A0A7J2U4A3-F1
#
_cell.length_a   1.000
_cell.length_b   1.000
_cell.length_c   1.000
_cell.angle_alpha   90.00
_cell.angle_beta   90.00
_cell.angle_gamma   90.00
#
_symmetry.space_group_name_H-M   'P 1'
#
loop_
_entity.id
_entity.type
_entity.pdbx_description
1 polymer ?
#
loop_
_entity_poly.entity_id
_entity_poly.type
_entity_poly.pdbx_seq_one_letter_code
_entity_poly.pdbx_strand_id
1 'polypeptide(L)' 'MKSFSTIYVIVLLVSGLAFLFTALYALYADRYIQALASLAIGLILVSSSISLFRELKEQKP' A
#
# COMPACT_ATOMS: atom_id res chain seq x y z
N MET A 1 -13.88 15.74 8.55
CA MET A 1 -13.91 14.29 8.23
C MET A 1 -13.25 13.96 6.88
N LYS A 2 -13.54 14.65 5.76
CA LYS A 2 -12.91 14.37 4.44
C LYS A 2 -11.37 14.36 4.42
N SER A 3 -10.72 15.33 5.06
CA SER A 3 -9.24 15.41 5.10
C SER A 3 -8.61 14.22 5.84
N PHE A 4 -9.25 13.72 6.89
CA PHE A 4 -8.74 12.60 7.68
C PHE A 4 -8.74 11.29 6.89
N SER A 5 -9.80 11.04 6.10
CA SER A 5 -9.86 9.87 5.22
C SER A 5 -8.86 9.94 4.06
N THR A 6 -8.62 11.13 3.50
CA THR A 6 -7.57 11.33 2.50
C THR A 6 -6.18 11.04 3.06
N ILE A 7 -5.90 11.45 4.30
CA ILE A 7 -4.63 11.13 4.98
C ILE A 7 -4.45 9.61 5.10
N TYR A 8 -5.48 8.86 5.49
CA TYR A 8 -5.39 7.40 5.55
C TYR A 8 -5.07 6.75 4.20
N VAL A 9 -5.68 7.22 3.11
CA VAL A 9 -5.35 6.73 1.75
C VAL A 9 -3.88 6.96 1.44
N ILE A 10 -3.37 8.17 1.73
CA ILE A 10 -1.97 8.52 1.49
C ILE A 10 -1.03 7.64 2.33
N VAL A 11 -1.31 7.48 3.62
CA VAL A 11 -0.48 6.64 4.51
C VAL A 11 -0.48 5.18 4.04
N LEU A 12 -1.63 4.63 3.65
CA LEU A 12 -1.73 3.26 3.12
C LEU A 12 -0.93 3.13 1.82
N LEU A 13 -1.06 4.09 0.90
CA LEU A 13 -0.36 4.07 -0.37
C LEU A 13 1.17 4.15 -0.18
N VAL A 14 1.65 5.09 0.63
CA VAL A 14 3.07 5.27 0.93
C VAL A 14 3.64 4.04 1.63
N SER A 15 2.91 3.47 2.59
CA SER A 15 3.33 2.24 3.27
C SER A 15 3.39 1.06 2.30
N GLY A 16 2.39 0.92 1.42
CA GLY A 16 2.38 -0.11 0.39
C GLY A 16 3.58 -0.02 -0.54
N LEU A 17 3.89 1.19 -1.02
CA LEU A 17 5.09 1.44 -1.83
C LEU A 17 6.38 1.11 -1.09
N ALA A 18 6.52 1.47 0.19
CA ALA A 18 7.69 1.14 0.99
C ALA A 18 7.90 -0.39 1.12
N PHE A 19 6.82 -1.16 1.29
CA PHE A 19 6.89 -2.62 1.32
C PHE A 19 7.25 -3.22 -0.04
N LEU A 20 6.79 -2.64 -1.16
CA LEU A 20 7.20 -3.06 -2.51
C LEU A 20 8.69 -2.79 -2.75
N PHE A 21 9.21 -1.64 -2.31
CA PHE A 21 10.66 -1.36 -2.37
C PHE A 21 11.46 -2.32 -1.49
N THR A 22 10.96 -2.63 -0.29
CA THR A 22 11.59 -3.61 0.61
C THR A 22 11.60 -5.00 -0.03
N ALA A 23 10.53 -5.38 -0.73
CA ALA A 23 10.46 -6.63 -1.48
C ALA A 23 11.52 -6.70 -2.58
N LEU A 24 11.68 -5.62 -3.34
CA LEU A 24 12.68 -5.53 -4.40
C LEU A 24 14.11 -5.60 -3.84
N TYR A 25 14.37 -4.89 -2.74
CA TYR A 25 15.65 -4.95 -2.04
C TYR A 25 15.95 -6.36 -1.50
N ALA A 26 14.95 -7.00 -0.86
CA ALA A 26 15.08 -8.36 -0.35
C ALA A 26 15.34 -9.37 -1.49
N LEU A 27 14.75 -9.16 -2.67
CA LEU A 27 15.02 -9.97 -3.86
C LEU A 27 16.47 -9.81 -4.33
N TYR A 28 16.99 -8.57 -4.34
CA TYR A 28 18.38 -8.29 -4.69
C TYR A 28 19.38 -8.90 -3.69
N ALA A 29 18.98 -9.07 -2.44
CA ALA A 29 19.78 -9.70 -1.38
C ALA A 29 19.58 -11.22 -1.27
N ASP A 30 18.95 -11.87 -2.27
CA ASP A 30 18.62 -13.30 -2.30
C ASP A 30 17.75 -13.79 -1.11
N ARG A 31 17.02 -12.88 -0.47
CA ARG A 31 16.10 -13.18 0.65
C ARG A 31 14.70 -13.44 0.13
N TYR A 32 14.52 -14.52 -0.62
CA TYR A 32 13.27 -14.79 -1.37
C TYR A 32 12.01 -14.85 -0.49
N ILE A 33 12.08 -15.44 0.70
CA ILE A 33 10.92 -15.53 1.62
C ILE A 33 10.53 -14.13 2.12
N GLN A 34 11.52 -13.32 2.50
CA GLN A 34 11.28 -11.94 2.94
C GLN A 34 10.76 -11.07 1.79
N ALA A 35 11.28 -11.27 0.57
CA ALA A 35 10.81 -10.60 -0.63
C ALA A 35 9.35 -10.94 -0.91
N LEU A 36 8.98 -12.22 -0.86
CA LEU A 36 7.61 -12.67 -1.08
C LEU A 36 6.65 -12.11 -0.02
N ALA A 37 7.04 -12.15 1.26
CA ALA A 37 6.23 -11.61 2.35
C ALA A 37 6.03 -10.09 2.20
N SER A 38 7.11 -9.36 1.91
CA SER A 38 7.06 -7.91 1.72
C SER A 38 6.24 -7.52 0.49
N LEU A 39 6.31 -8.31 -0.59
CA LEU A 39 5.51 -8.13 -1.80
C LEU A 39 4.02 -8.31 -1.49
N ALA A 40 3.66 -9.38 -0.79
CA ALA A 40 2.27 -9.65 -0.40
C ALA A 40 1.69 -8.52 0.46
N ILE A 41 2.44 -8.05 1.46
CA ILE A 41 2.03 -6.92 2.30
C ILE A 41 1.89 -5.65 1.47
N GLY A 42 2.85 -5.35 0.61
CA GLY A 42 2.82 -4.18 -0.28
C GLY A 42 1.58 -4.18 -1.17
N LEU A 43 1.26 -5.31 -1.79
CA LEU A 43 0.07 -5.47 -2.63
C LEU A 43 -1.22 -5.25 -1.83
N ILE A 44 -1.35 -5.84 -0.63
CA ILE A 44 -2.52 -5.65 0.23
C ILE A 44 -2.73 -4.17 0.55
N LEU A 45 -1.66 -3.47 0.97
CA LEU A 45 -1.74 -2.05 1.34
C LEU A 45 -2.11 -1.17 0.14
N VAL A 46 -1.52 -1.42 -1.03
CA VAL A 46 -1.86 -0.70 -2.26
C VAL A 46 -3.31 -0.96 -2.65
N SER A 47 -3.77 -2.22 -2.65
CA SER A 47 -5.16 -2.56 -2.95
C SER A 47 -6.15 -1.91 -1.97
N SER A 48 -5.87 -1.93 -0.67
CA SER A 48 -6.67 -1.25 0.36
C SER A 48 -6.71 0.26 0.14
N SER A 49 -5.58 0.88 -0.22
CA SER A 49 -5.52 2.32 -0.53
C SER A 49 -6.42 2.69 -1.71
N ILE A 50 -6.44 1.86 -2.76
CA ILE A 50 -7.27 2.07 -3.96
C ILE A 50 -8.75 1.90 -3.63
N SER A 51 -9.12 0.86 -2.87
CA SER A 51 -10.50 0.64 -2.43
C SER A 51 -11.02 1.83 -1.63
N LEU A 52 -10.25 2.29 -0.64
CA LEU A 52 -10.61 3.42 0.21
C LEU A 52 -10.68 4.72 -0.60
N PHE A 53 -9.77 4.93 -1.56
CA PHE A 53 -9.84 6.08 -2.46
C PHE A 53 -11.12 6.07 -3.31
N ARG A 54 -11.52 4.90 -3.83
CA ARG A 54 -12.74 4.75 -4.61
C ARG A 54 -13.98 5.07 -3.79
N GLU A 55 -14.07 4.54 -2.57
CA GLU A 55 -15.17 4.84 -1.65
C GLU A 55 -15.27 6.34 -1.34
N LEU A 56 -14.14 7.02 -1.13
CA LEU A 56 -14.13 8.47 -0.89
C LEU A 56 -14.53 9.29 -2.11
N LYS A 57 -14.25 8.79 -3.32
CA LYS A 57 -14.66 9.41 -4.57
C LYS A 57 -16.17 9.24 -4.80
N GLU A 58 -16.72 8.06 -4.51
CA GLU A 58 -18.15 7.74 -4.64
C GLU A 58 -19.02 8.45 -3.59
N GLN A 59 -18.46 8.85 -2.45
CA GLN A 59 -19.12 9.69 -1.45
C GLN A 59 -19.14 11.21 -1.80
N LYS A 60 -18.76 11.60 -3.03
CA LYS A 60 -19.07 12.94 -3.53
C LYS A 60 -20.56 12.97 -3.98
N PRO A 61 -21.39 13.90 -3.47
CA PRO A 61 -22.67 14.19 -4.10
C PRO A 61 -22.47 14.74 -5.52
#